data_AF-A0A2X2V4B6-F1
#
_entry.id   AF-A0A2X2V4B6-F1
#
_cell.length_a   1.000
_cell.length_b   1.000
_cell.length_c   1.000
_cell.angle_alpha   90.00
_cell.angle_beta   90.00
_cell.angle_gamma   90.00
#
_symmetry.space_group_name_H-M   'P 1'
#
loop_
_entity.id
_entity.type
_entity.pdbx_description
1 polymer ?
#
loop_
_entity_poly.entity_id
_entity_poly.type
_entity_poly.pdbx_seq_one_letter_code
_entity_poly.pdbx_strand_id
1 'polypeptide(L)'
;MMNNTVKAAILGLFSAVVFNVQANEHHHGEMMNNASAAQPEQVIHSTGVVKAIDKDTKKVTIDHEPIPAVNWPAMTMRFTLTPETRFR
;
A
#
# COMPACT_ATOMS: atom_id res chain seq x y z
N MET A 1 20.67 4.45 -36.95
CA MET A 1 21.67 5.08 -36.06
C MET A 1 22.85 4.12 -35.98
N MET A 2 24.05 4.66 -36.12
CA MET A 2 25.30 3.99 -36.47
C MET A 2 25.77 2.97 -35.44
N ASN A 3 26.13 1.76 -35.87
CA ASN A 3 26.97 0.82 -35.12
C ASN A 3 28.42 1.30 -35.21
N ASN A 4 29.17 1.30 -34.10
CA ASN A 4 30.64 1.29 -34.18
C ASN A 4 31.31 0.72 -32.92
N THR A 5 32.31 -0.12 -33.18
CA THR A 5 32.98 -1.06 -32.27
C THR A 5 34.44 -0.65 -32.04
N VAL A 6 34.94 -0.62 -30.79
CA VAL A 6 36.39 -0.69 -30.43
C VAL A 6 36.51 -1.24 -28.99
N LYS A 7 36.78 -2.54 -28.76
CA LYS A 7 38.08 -3.25 -28.60
C LYS A 7 39.04 -2.70 -27.53
N ALA A 8 39.15 -3.40 -26.41
CA ALA A 8 40.41 -3.57 -25.68
C ALA A 8 40.40 -4.91 -24.92
N ALA A 9 41.39 -5.74 -25.21
CA ALA A 9 41.57 -7.08 -24.70
C ALA A 9 42.25 -7.08 -23.33
N ILE A 10 41.85 -7.99 -22.44
CA ILE A 10 42.74 -8.49 -21.39
C ILE A 10 42.69 -10.02 -21.44
N LEU A 11 43.80 -10.57 -21.93
CA LEU A 11 44.11 -11.99 -21.97
C LEU A 11 44.56 -12.42 -20.57
N GLY A 12 43.62 -12.93 -19.76
CA GLY A 12 43.91 -13.61 -18.51
C GLY A 12 43.92 -15.12 -18.73
N LEU A 13 45.09 -15.72 -18.88
CA LEU A 13 45.27 -17.15 -18.63
C LEU A 13 45.08 -17.40 -17.12
N PHE A 14 44.21 -18.31 -16.72
CA PHE A 14 44.59 -19.55 -16.02
C PHE A 14 43.39 -20.35 -15.49
N SER A 15 43.54 -21.68 -15.63
CA SER A 15 42.97 -22.76 -14.84
C SER A 15 41.50 -23.16 -15.00
N ALA A 16 41.34 -24.33 -15.63
CA ALA A 16 40.15 -25.15 -15.58
C ALA A 16 39.82 -25.56 -14.13
N VAL A 17 38.64 -25.16 -13.65
CA VAL A 17 37.90 -25.93 -12.64
C VAL A 17 36.66 -26.50 -13.33
N VAL A 18 36.65 -27.81 -13.31
CA VAL A 18 35.60 -28.70 -13.78
C VAL A 18 34.29 -28.52 -13.01
N PHE A 19 33.20 -28.46 -13.78
CA PHE A 19 31.82 -28.89 -13.49
C PHE A 19 31.28 -28.71 -12.06
N ASN A 20 30.34 -27.77 -11.92
CA ASN A 20 29.06 -28.03 -11.27
C ASN A 20 28.01 -27.13 -11.93
N VAL A 21 27.40 -27.61 -13.03
CA VAL A 21 26.08 -27.11 -13.45
C VAL A 21 25.11 -27.64 -12.41
N GLN A 22 24.91 -26.87 -11.35
CA GLN A 22 23.76 -27.03 -10.49
C GLN A 22 22.61 -26.35 -11.23
N ALA A 23 21.78 -27.16 -11.88
CA ALA A 23 20.45 -26.74 -12.27
C ALA A 23 19.76 -26.26 -10.99
N ASN A 24 19.53 -24.95 -10.88
CA ASN A 24 18.69 -24.40 -9.84
C ASN A 24 17.29 -24.95 -10.11
N GLU A 25 16.96 -26.05 -9.45
CA GLU A 25 15.60 -26.57 -9.37
C GLU A 25 14.71 -25.40 -8.97
N HIS A 26 13.69 -25.15 -9.79
CA HIS A 26 12.58 -24.28 -9.42
C HIS A 26 11.89 -24.91 -8.21
N HIS A 27 12.39 -24.61 -7.01
CA HIS A 27 11.63 -24.79 -5.79
C HIS A 27 10.40 -23.89 -5.90
N HIS A 28 9.28 -24.48 -6.36
CA HIS A 28 7.93 -24.03 -6.05
C HIS A 28 7.71 -24.25 -4.54
N GLY A 29 8.49 -23.52 -3.73
CA GLY A 29 8.29 -23.40 -2.30
C GLY A 29 7.12 -22.47 -2.09
N GLU A 30 5.96 -23.06 -1.79
CA GLU A 30 4.99 -22.53 -0.85
C GLU A 30 4.75 -21.01 -0.94
N MET A 31 3.87 -20.64 -1.88
CA MET A 31 3.26 -19.32 -1.88
C MET A 31 2.43 -19.20 -0.59
N MET A 32 3.06 -18.63 0.44
CA MET A 32 2.47 -18.38 1.74
C MET A 32 1.08 -17.77 1.58
N ASN A 33 0.10 -18.44 2.18
CA ASN A 33 -1.21 -17.92 2.48
C ASN A 33 -1.06 -16.73 3.43
N ASN A 34 -0.74 -15.55 2.88
CA ASN A 34 -0.86 -14.28 3.58
C ASN A 34 -2.33 -13.87 3.56
N ALA A 35 -3.18 -14.64 4.26
CA ALA A 35 -4.45 -14.15 4.72
C ALA A 35 -4.13 -12.96 5.63
N SER A 36 -4.21 -11.76 5.08
CA SER A 36 -4.07 -10.51 5.82
C SER A 36 -5.09 -10.55 6.95
N ALA A 37 -4.62 -10.86 8.15
CA ALA A 37 -5.44 -10.82 9.35
C ALA A 37 -5.93 -9.37 9.47
N ALA A 38 -7.22 -9.17 9.19
CA ALA A 38 -7.85 -7.87 9.27
C ALA A 38 -7.54 -7.26 10.63
N GLN A 39 -6.76 -6.18 10.62
CA GLN A 39 -6.46 -5.44 11.84
C GLN A 39 -7.78 -4.88 12.40
N PRO A 40 -7.98 -4.88 13.73
CA PRO A 40 -9.17 -4.29 14.32
C PRO A 40 -9.34 -2.85 13.85
N GLU A 41 -10.51 -2.51 13.30
CA GLU A 41 -10.81 -1.13 12.94
C GLU A 41 -10.89 -0.27 14.21
N GLN A 42 -10.01 0.73 14.29
CA GLN A 42 -10.02 1.69 15.38
C GLN A 42 -11.16 2.71 15.18
N VAL A 43 -11.99 2.88 16.22
CA VAL A 43 -13.06 3.89 16.21
C VAL A 43 -12.50 5.23 16.64
N ILE A 44 -12.64 6.24 15.78
CA ILE A 44 -12.21 7.61 16.05
C ILE A 44 -13.42 8.47 16.43
N HIS A 45 -13.32 9.17 17.55
CA HIS A 45 -14.35 10.08 18.05
C HIS A 45 -14.03 11.53 17.67
N SER A 46 -15.04 12.26 17.21
CA SER A 46 -14.95 13.70 16.94
C SER A 46 -16.31 14.37 17.15
N THR A 47 -16.27 15.69 17.30
CA THR A 47 -17.41 16.60 17.40
C THR A 47 -17.34 17.61 16.25
N GLY A 48 -18.48 18.12 15.81
CA GLY A 48 -18.51 19.04 14.68
C GLY A 48 -19.92 19.48 14.29
N VAL A 49 -19.97 20.40 13.33
CA VAL A 49 -21.22 20.93 12.79
C VAL A 49 -21.51 20.28 11.44
N VAL A 50 -22.71 19.71 11.29
CA VAL A 50 -23.16 19.19 9.99
C VAL A 50 -23.38 20.36 9.03
N LYS A 51 -22.68 20.32 7.88
CA LYS A 51 -22.76 21.35 6.84
C LYS A 51 -23.66 20.94 5.67
N ALA A 52 -23.70 19.64 5.35
CA ALA A 52 -24.54 19.11 4.29
C ALA A 52 -24.83 17.61 4.48
N ILE A 53 -25.97 17.16 3.99
CA ILE A 53 -26.35 15.74 3.91
C ILE A 53 -26.72 15.43 2.47
N ASP A 54 -25.99 14.50 1.86
CA ASP A 54 -26.25 13.99 0.52
C ASP A 54 -26.76 12.55 0.64
N LYS A 55 -28.06 12.37 0.36
CA LYS A 55 -28.73 11.07 0.46
C LYS A 55 -28.47 10.18 -0.74
N ASP A 56 -28.20 10.76 -1.90
CA ASP A 56 -27.98 10.03 -3.15
C ASP A 56 -26.63 9.32 -3.09
N THR A 57 -25.60 10.01 -2.61
CA THR A 57 -24.25 9.46 -2.47
C THR A 57 -23.94 8.90 -1.08
N LYS A 58 -24.90 8.97 -0.14
CA LYS A 58 -24.77 8.53 1.25
C LYS A 58 -23.58 9.19 1.96
N LYS A 59 -23.47 10.51 1.84
CA LYS A 59 -22.40 11.30 2.45
C LYS A 59 -22.94 12.35 3.41
N VAL A 60 -22.19 12.61 4.48
CA VAL A 60 -22.41 13.76 5.37
C VAL A 60 -21.14 14.60 5.37
N THR A 61 -21.29 15.91 5.17
CA THR A 61 -20.17 16.86 5.29
C THR A 61 -20.22 17.49 6.67
N ILE A 62 -19.14 17.35 7.43
CA ILE A 62 -19.03 17.84 8.81
C ILE A 62 -17.81 18.76 8.90
N ASP A 63 -18.01 19.94 9.47
CA ASP A 63 -16.94 20.81 9.95
C ASP A 63 -16.57 20.36 11.36
N HIS A 64 -15.54 19.52 11.46
CA HIS A 64 -15.17 18.88 12.72
C HIS A 64 -14.08 19.65 13.45
N GLU A 65 -14.11 19.57 14.78
CA GLU A 65 -13.06 20.07 15.66
C GLU A 65 -11.75 19.27 15.47
N PRO A 66 -10.60 19.71 16.01
CA PRO A 66 -9.37 18.93 15.95
C PRO A 66 -9.57 17.52 16.52
N ILE A 67 -8.92 16.53 15.91
CA ILE A 67 -8.98 15.13 16.33
C ILE A 67 -7.58 14.68 16.79
N PRO A 68 -7.25 14.80 18.09
CA PRO A 68 -5.90 14.51 18.60
C PRO A 68 -5.47 13.06 18.40
N ALA A 69 -6.41 12.11 18.41
CA ALA A 69 -6.12 10.69 18.23
C ALA A 69 -5.44 10.35 16.89
N VAL A 70 -5.59 11.22 15.88
CA VAL A 70 -4.99 11.06 14.55
C VAL A 70 -4.23 12.31 14.08
N ASN A 71 -3.94 13.24 14.99
CA ASN A 71 -3.26 14.52 14.71
C ASN A 71 -3.90 15.35 13.58
N TRP A 72 -5.22 15.30 13.43
CA TRP A 72 -5.91 16.13 12.44
C TRP A 72 -6.32 17.48 13.03
N PRO A 73 -6.13 18.59 12.30
CA PRO A 73 -6.65 19.90 12.69
C PRO A 73 -8.17 19.96 12.51
N ALA A 74 -8.79 21.07 12.93
CA ALA A 74 -10.17 21.36 12.56
C ALA A 74 -10.30 21.49 11.04
N MET A 75 -11.27 20.82 10.44
CA MET A 75 -11.51 20.89 8.99
C MET A 75 -12.91 20.42 8.61
N THR A 76 -13.35 20.84 7.43
CA THR A 76 -14.57 20.33 6.81
C THR A 76 -14.27 19.09 5.98
N MET A 77 -14.87 17.95 6.34
CA MET A 77 -14.64 16.66 5.67
C MET A 77 -15.95 15.93 5.34
N ARG A 78 -15.90 15.10 4.29
CA ARG A 78 -17.00 14.21 3.89
C ARG A 78 -16.83 12.83 4.50
N PHE A 79 -17.85 12.38 5.21
CA PHE A 79 -17.95 11.05 5.81
C PHE A 79 -18.98 10.20 5.07
N THR A 80 -18.75 8.89 5.04
CA THR A 80 -19.65 7.92 4.39
C THR A 80 -20.63 7.34 5.39
N LEU A 81 -21.92 7.31 5.04
CA LEU A 81 -22.93 6.57 5.75
C LEU A 81 -22.99 5.14 5.21
N THR A 82 -22.86 4.17 6.11
CA THR A 82 -23.00 2.73 5.82
C THR A 82 -24.29 2.20 6.44
N PRO A 83 -24.77 0.99 6.07
CA PRO A 83 -25.90 0.35 6.74
C PRO A 83 -25.72 0.20 8.26
N GLU A 84 -24.46 0.14 8.72
CA GLU A 84 -24.13 0.04 10.15
C GLU A 84 -24.06 1.39 10.87
N THR A 85 -24.16 2.51 10.16
CA THR A 85 -24.16 3.82 10.80
C THR A 85 -25.38 3.97 11.71
N ARG A 86 -25.15 4.33 12.97
CA ARG A 86 -26.19 4.59 13.98
C ARG A 86 -26.23 6.08 14.29
N PHE A 87 -27.40 6.70 14.19
CA PHE A 87 -27.62 8.07 14.63
C PHE A 87 -27.96 8.04 16.12
N ARG A 88 -27.11 8.66 16.94
CA ARG A 88 -27.24 8.76 18.39
C ARG A 88 -26.96 10.18 18.84
#